data_AF-A0A8H6SSB0-F1
#
_entry.id   AF-A0A8H6SSB0-F1
#
_cell.length_a   1.000
_cell.length_b   1.000
_cell.length_c   1.000
_cell.angle_alpha   90.00
_cell.angle_beta   90.00
_cell.angle_gamma   90.00
#
_symmetry.space_group_name_H-M   'P 1'
#
loop_
_entity.id
_entity.type
_entity.pdbx_description
1 polymer ?
#
loop_
_entity_poly.entity_id
_entity_poly.type
_entity_poly.pdbx_seq_one_letter_code
_entity_poly.pdbx_strand_id
1 'polypeptide(L)'
;MPTVAEEGAAWNSLSETRLSQLISSNEPPLDSELPSILEALSTSDTTTRRDELRGVLSPLRRVPPELLAEIFQMSLPPKDSENERDLEFSIASAPWVFTHVCARWRSVAIRTRSLWSRVAVVFFEEAGSKVYPLSLLALHLERGASFTVDFQTSHTRPPEPQQHVFDLLAQHAEKWTELFIVLAVPFVPALEALRGRIPALRKIRLEWSGPHPSSPEKPLFLRCLEDAPSLSEVRILNDEELVPIPFNTINLTWYCLDAPWRTHAEILSAAPSLETAYIHVDFDSNWPDWTELVQETILVPRLRRLFVSVPGILDHLRAPLLEGVAFLTHGDEQEYIPYLSSLLDRSRATSSSIKSLRLAGAPTQPGVAAFLAAFPGIKDLHLFFDTPPESTTDWAQVRGIMKFLMTSGSPPCT
;
A
#
# COMPACT_ATOMS: atom_id res chain seq x y z
N MET A 1 -37.35 -78.46 5.04
CA MET A 1 -36.30 -77.44 5.27
C MET A 1 -35.29 -77.52 4.14
N PRO A 2 -35.23 -76.47 3.32
CA PRO A 2 -33.95 -75.97 2.80
C PRO A 2 -33.85 -74.47 3.17
N THR A 3 -32.99 -74.13 4.13
CA THR A 3 -31.65 -73.55 3.92
C THR A 3 -31.67 -72.18 3.24
N VAL A 4 -31.95 -71.20 4.09
CA VAL A 4 -31.41 -69.83 4.13
C VAL A 4 -30.00 -69.77 3.54
N ALA A 5 -29.86 -69.35 2.29
CA ALA A 5 -28.57 -69.01 1.70
C ALA A 5 -28.74 -68.20 0.40
N GLU A 6 -29.39 -67.02 0.46
CA GLU A 6 -29.39 -66.11 -0.71
C GLU A 6 -29.67 -64.62 -0.39
N GLU A 7 -29.35 -64.15 0.83
CA GLU A 7 -29.58 -62.73 1.22
C GLU A 7 -28.30 -61.96 1.63
N GLY A 8 -27.12 -62.39 1.18
CA GLY A 8 -25.85 -61.89 1.73
C GLY A 8 -24.78 -61.48 0.71
N ALA A 9 -25.10 -60.77 -0.37
CA ALA A 9 -24.05 -60.25 -1.29
C ALA A 9 -24.46 -59.04 -2.15
N ALA A 10 -25.40 -58.19 -1.74
CA ALA A 10 -25.67 -56.93 -2.42
C ALA A 10 -24.91 -55.77 -1.75
N TRP A 11 -23.58 -55.80 -1.78
CA TRP A 11 -22.77 -54.67 -1.33
C TRP A 11 -22.75 -53.60 -2.44
N ASN A 12 -23.60 -52.59 -2.27
CA ASN A 12 -23.52 -51.21 -2.78
C ASN A 12 -22.56 -50.95 -3.95
N SER A 13 -22.87 -51.39 -5.18
CA SER A 13 -22.24 -50.77 -6.34
C SER A 13 -22.82 -49.37 -6.50
N LEU A 14 -21.98 -48.34 -6.60
CA LEU A 14 -22.45 -46.99 -6.89
C LEU A 14 -23.22 -47.00 -8.22
N SER A 15 -24.47 -46.54 -8.22
CA SER A 15 -25.26 -46.51 -9.45
C SER A 15 -24.68 -45.46 -10.41
N GLU A 16 -24.74 -45.72 -11.72
CA GLU A 16 -24.33 -44.75 -12.74
C GLU A 16 -25.12 -43.44 -12.62
N THR A 17 -26.36 -43.50 -12.13
CA THR A 17 -27.18 -42.32 -11.82
C THR A 17 -26.56 -41.49 -10.70
N ARG A 18 -26.11 -42.10 -9.59
CA ARG A 18 -25.45 -41.40 -8.49
C ARG A 18 -24.10 -40.84 -8.93
N LEU A 19 -23.34 -41.60 -9.71
CA LEU A 19 -22.05 -41.15 -10.26
C LEU A 19 -22.25 -39.94 -11.19
N SER A 20 -23.28 -39.95 -12.05
CA SER A 20 -23.65 -38.81 -12.89
C SER A 20 -24.08 -37.59 -12.08
N GLN A 21 -24.77 -37.79 -10.95
CA GLN A 21 -25.09 -36.70 -10.01
C GLN A 21 -23.83 -36.12 -9.35
N LEU A 22 -22.89 -36.97 -8.93
CA LEU A 22 -21.63 -36.52 -8.36
C LEU A 22 -20.77 -35.78 -9.39
N ILE A 23 -20.78 -36.18 -10.66
CA ILE A 23 -20.08 -35.46 -11.73
C ILE A 23 -20.72 -34.10 -11.99
N SER A 24 -22.05 -34.04 -12.09
CA SER A 24 -22.78 -32.80 -12.38
C SER A 24 -22.88 -31.83 -11.19
N SER A 25 -22.69 -32.32 -9.96
CA SER A 25 -22.70 -31.51 -8.74
C SER A 25 -21.29 -31.32 -8.16
N ASN A 26 -21.17 -30.46 -7.13
CA ASN A 26 -19.97 -30.35 -6.30
C ASN A 26 -20.13 -31.04 -4.94
N GLU A 27 -21.12 -31.96 -4.83
CA GLU A 27 -21.30 -32.76 -3.63
C GLU A 27 -20.09 -33.69 -3.44
N PRO A 28 -19.53 -33.80 -2.23
CA PRO A 28 -18.50 -34.80 -1.96
C PRO A 28 -19.12 -36.21 -1.92
N PRO A 29 -18.45 -37.23 -2.45
CA PRO A 29 -18.89 -38.61 -2.27
C PRO A 29 -18.84 -38.98 -0.78
N LEU A 30 -19.75 -39.83 -0.33
CA LEU A 30 -19.72 -40.45 1.00
C LEU A 30 -18.52 -41.39 1.12
N ASP A 31 -18.05 -41.65 2.34
CA ASP A 31 -16.91 -42.55 2.57
C ASP A 31 -17.17 -43.97 2.04
N SER A 32 -18.42 -44.42 2.12
CA SER A 32 -18.86 -45.71 1.57
C SER A 32 -18.86 -45.77 0.04
N GLU A 33 -18.90 -44.62 -0.65
CA GLU A 33 -18.92 -44.53 -2.12
C GLU A 33 -17.51 -44.53 -2.72
N LEU A 34 -16.47 -44.24 -1.91
CA LEU A 34 -15.08 -44.13 -2.38
C LEU A 34 -14.52 -45.39 -3.03
N PRO A 35 -14.71 -46.61 -2.49
CA PRO A 35 -14.14 -47.83 -3.09
C PRO A 35 -14.65 -48.05 -4.52
N SER A 36 -15.94 -47.87 -4.76
CA SER A 36 -16.55 -48.05 -6.08
C SER A 36 -16.06 -47.00 -7.09
N ILE A 37 -15.86 -45.75 -6.66
CA ILE A 37 -15.35 -44.68 -7.53
C ILE A 37 -13.88 -44.94 -7.90
N LEU A 38 -13.07 -45.43 -6.95
CA LEU A 38 -11.68 -45.82 -7.19
C LEU A 38 -11.57 -47.02 -8.14
N GLU A 39 -12.44 -48.02 -8.00
CA GLU A 39 -12.54 -49.15 -8.93
C GLU A 39 -12.98 -48.70 -10.33
N ALA A 40 -13.97 -47.81 -10.43
CA ALA A 40 -14.37 -47.21 -11.70
C ALA A 40 -13.23 -46.41 -12.35
N LEU A 41 -12.40 -45.74 -11.54
CA LEU A 41 -11.25 -44.97 -12.04
C LEU A 41 -10.13 -45.88 -12.58
N SER A 42 -9.90 -47.03 -11.96
CA SER A 42 -8.87 -47.99 -12.39
C SER A 42 -9.27 -48.77 -13.65
N THR A 43 -10.57 -48.97 -13.86
CA THR A 43 -11.14 -49.72 -15.00
C THR A 43 -11.55 -48.83 -16.18
N SER A 44 -11.47 -47.51 -16.04
CA SER A 44 -11.88 -46.57 -17.09
C SER A 44 -10.85 -46.43 -18.22
N ASP A 45 -11.26 -46.77 -19.44
CA ASP A 45 -10.41 -46.71 -20.63
C ASP A 45 -10.25 -45.30 -21.24
N THR A 46 -11.18 -44.38 -20.98
CA THR A 46 -11.14 -43.03 -21.56
C THR A 46 -10.51 -42.00 -20.63
N THR A 47 -9.75 -41.06 -21.19
CA THR A 47 -9.14 -39.95 -20.44
C THR A 47 -10.20 -39.08 -19.79
N THR A 48 -11.24 -38.71 -20.53
CA THR A 48 -12.35 -37.87 -20.05
C THR A 48 -13.03 -38.45 -18.81
N ARG A 49 -13.38 -39.74 -18.84
CA ARG A 49 -14.03 -40.42 -17.70
C ARG A 49 -13.12 -40.45 -16.47
N ARG A 50 -11.82 -40.70 -16.67
CA ARG A 50 -10.85 -40.66 -15.57
C ARG A 50 -10.74 -39.27 -14.94
N ASP A 51 -10.77 -38.22 -15.75
CA ASP A 51 -10.68 -36.85 -15.23
C ASP A 51 -11.95 -36.42 -14.48
N GLU A 52 -13.14 -36.84 -14.94
CA GLU A 52 -14.39 -36.68 -14.19
C GLU A 52 -14.33 -37.37 -12.81
N LEU A 53 -13.90 -38.63 -12.77
CA LEU A 53 -13.78 -39.42 -11.54
C LEU A 53 -12.74 -38.85 -10.58
N ARG A 54 -11.58 -38.39 -11.09
CA ARG A 54 -10.59 -37.63 -10.31
C ARG A 54 -11.20 -36.35 -9.75
N GLY A 55 -12.02 -35.67 -10.54
CA GLY A 55 -12.77 -34.50 -10.10
C GLY A 55 -13.72 -34.81 -8.94
N VAL A 56 -14.43 -35.95 -8.99
CA VAL A 56 -15.30 -36.44 -7.91
C VAL A 56 -14.52 -36.77 -6.64
N LEU A 57 -13.34 -37.37 -6.78
CA LEU A 57 -12.45 -37.72 -5.67
C LEU A 57 -11.64 -36.53 -5.14
N SER A 58 -11.80 -35.33 -5.71
CA SER A 58 -11.04 -34.16 -5.30
C SER A 58 -11.29 -33.84 -3.81
N PRO A 59 -10.24 -33.78 -2.97
CA PRO A 59 -10.37 -33.43 -1.55
C PRO A 59 -11.02 -32.07 -1.33
N LEU A 60 -10.88 -31.16 -2.31
CA LEU A 60 -11.45 -29.82 -2.28
C LEU A 60 -12.98 -29.84 -2.16
N ARG A 61 -13.67 -30.92 -2.56
CA ARG A 61 -15.13 -31.07 -2.38
C ARG A 61 -15.55 -31.20 -0.91
N ARG A 62 -14.64 -31.61 -0.02
CA ARG A 62 -14.90 -31.78 1.42
C ARG A 62 -14.43 -30.59 2.27
N VAL A 63 -13.57 -29.73 1.73
CA VAL A 63 -13.05 -28.54 2.45
C VAL A 63 -14.19 -27.59 2.79
N PRO A 64 -14.45 -27.23 4.06
CA PRO A 64 -15.47 -26.25 4.45
C PRO A 64 -15.37 -24.92 3.69
N PRO A 65 -16.49 -24.21 3.46
CA PRO A 65 -16.49 -22.95 2.71
C PRO A 65 -15.59 -21.88 3.35
N GLU A 66 -15.43 -21.89 4.68
CA GLU A 66 -14.56 -20.97 5.42
C GLU A 66 -13.08 -21.20 5.08
N LEU A 67 -12.63 -22.47 5.09
CA LEU A 67 -11.26 -22.80 4.71
C LEU A 67 -10.99 -22.55 3.22
N LEU A 68 -12.00 -22.73 2.38
CA LEU A 68 -11.89 -22.39 0.96
C LEU A 68 -11.77 -20.87 0.75
N ALA A 69 -12.50 -20.06 1.53
CA ALA A 69 -12.36 -18.61 1.54
C ALA A 69 -10.96 -18.17 1.97
N GLU A 70 -10.37 -18.80 3.01
CA GLU A 70 -8.99 -18.54 3.42
C GLU A 70 -7.98 -18.88 2.31
N ILE A 71 -8.17 -20.01 1.61
CA ILE A 71 -7.34 -20.37 0.45
C ILE A 71 -7.43 -19.30 -0.63
N PHE A 72 -8.64 -18.82 -0.94
CA PHE A 72 -8.83 -17.75 -1.93
C PHE A 72 -8.14 -16.45 -1.50
N GLN A 73 -8.22 -16.10 -0.22
CA GLN A 73 -7.60 -14.90 0.34
C GLN A 73 -6.07 -14.96 0.24
N MET A 74 -5.47 -16.11 0.53
CA MET A 74 -4.02 -16.34 0.38
C MET A 74 -3.55 -16.38 -1.09
N SER A 75 -4.49 -16.57 -2.02
CA SER A 75 -4.21 -16.61 -3.46
C SER A 75 -4.40 -15.26 -4.16
N LEU A 76 -4.78 -14.21 -3.41
CA LEU A 76 -4.82 -12.86 -3.96
C LEU A 76 -3.41 -12.32 -4.16
N PRO A 77 -3.19 -11.42 -5.13
CA PRO A 77 -1.92 -10.76 -5.27
C PRO A 77 -1.50 -10.00 -4.00
N PRO A 78 -0.19 -9.89 -3.73
CA PRO A 78 0.31 -9.02 -2.66
C PRO A 78 -0.22 -7.59 -2.82
N LYS A 79 -0.52 -6.93 -1.70
CA LYS A 79 -1.06 -5.56 -1.70
C LYS A 79 -0.14 -4.56 -2.41
N ASP A 80 1.16 -4.79 -2.33
CA ASP A 80 2.20 -3.91 -2.87
C ASP A 80 2.77 -4.46 -4.19
N SER A 81 2.05 -5.37 -4.88
CA SER A 81 2.51 -5.90 -6.16
C SER A 81 2.39 -4.83 -7.26
N GLU A 82 3.51 -4.54 -7.90
CA GLU A 82 3.60 -3.67 -9.09
C GLU A 82 3.57 -4.49 -10.41
N ASN A 83 3.45 -5.81 -10.32
CA ASN A 83 3.41 -6.68 -11.49
C ASN A 83 2.11 -6.44 -12.27
N GLU A 84 2.21 -6.05 -13.54
CA GLU A 84 1.06 -5.73 -14.39
C GLU A 84 0.01 -6.84 -14.44
N ARG A 85 0.43 -8.11 -14.38
CA ARG A 85 -0.48 -9.27 -14.39
C ARG A 85 -1.36 -9.35 -13.15
N ASP A 86 -0.85 -8.87 -12.02
CA ASP A 86 -1.59 -8.83 -10.75
C ASP A 86 -2.57 -7.66 -10.69
N LEU A 87 -2.34 -6.63 -11.52
CA LEU A 87 -3.14 -5.41 -11.64
C LEU A 87 -4.11 -5.46 -12.83
N GLU A 88 -3.99 -6.46 -13.71
CA GLU A 88 -4.91 -6.65 -14.83
C GLU A 88 -6.31 -7.03 -14.33
N PHE A 89 -7.26 -6.14 -14.59
CA PHE A 89 -8.65 -6.32 -14.21
C PHE A 89 -9.37 -7.26 -15.20
N SER A 90 -9.19 -8.57 -15.00
CA SER A 90 -9.64 -9.64 -15.90
C SER A 90 -10.43 -10.72 -15.17
N ILE A 91 -11.35 -11.39 -15.88
CA ILE A 91 -12.07 -12.58 -15.37
C ILE A 91 -11.14 -13.75 -15.05
N ALA A 92 -9.95 -13.77 -15.65
CA ALA A 92 -8.93 -14.80 -15.42
C ALA A 92 -8.05 -14.51 -14.19
N SER A 93 -8.15 -13.31 -13.62
CA SER A 93 -7.40 -12.90 -12.43
C SER A 93 -8.21 -13.11 -11.16
N ALA A 94 -7.54 -13.25 -10.02
CA ALA A 94 -8.22 -13.26 -8.73
C ALA A 94 -8.82 -11.87 -8.42
N PRO A 95 -10.01 -11.77 -7.79
CA PRO A 95 -10.83 -12.88 -7.26
C PRO A 95 -11.76 -13.54 -8.29
N TRP A 96 -11.85 -13.02 -9.51
CA TRP A 96 -12.81 -13.45 -10.53
C TRP A 96 -12.63 -14.90 -10.97
N VAL A 97 -11.39 -15.36 -11.10
CA VAL A 97 -11.08 -16.75 -11.49
C VAL A 97 -11.80 -17.77 -10.60
N PHE A 98 -11.94 -17.49 -9.30
CA PHE A 98 -12.65 -18.38 -8.36
C PHE A 98 -14.14 -18.51 -8.68
N THR A 99 -14.73 -17.50 -9.32
CA THR A 99 -16.14 -17.52 -9.76
C THR A 99 -16.35 -18.37 -11.01
N HIS A 100 -15.28 -18.81 -11.69
CA HIS A 100 -15.34 -19.59 -12.92
C HIS A 100 -14.94 -21.05 -12.75
N VAL A 101 -14.43 -21.47 -11.58
CA VAL A 101 -14.03 -22.87 -11.34
C VAL A 101 -15.24 -23.80 -11.23
N CYS A 102 -16.13 -23.55 -10.27
CA CYS A 102 -17.35 -24.35 -10.10
C CYS A 102 -18.44 -23.57 -9.35
N ALA A 103 -19.68 -24.08 -9.32
CA ALA A 103 -20.80 -23.41 -8.65
C ALA A 103 -20.55 -23.15 -7.15
N ARG A 104 -19.86 -24.10 -6.48
CA ARG A 104 -19.52 -23.98 -5.06
C ARG A 104 -18.47 -22.90 -4.82
N TRP A 105 -17.39 -22.89 -5.60
CA TRP A 105 -16.36 -21.86 -5.53
C TRP A 105 -16.92 -20.48 -5.81
N ARG A 106 -17.79 -20.37 -6.82
CA ARG A 106 -18.53 -19.14 -7.10
C ARG A 106 -19.35 -18.65 -5.91
N SER A 107 -20.12 -19.54 -5.27
CA SER A 107 -20.91 -19.18 -4.09
C SER A 107 -20.02 -18.68 -2.95
N VAL A 108 -18.92 -19.37 -2.66
CA VAL A 108 -17.97 -18.98 -1.62
C VAL A 108 -17.30 -17.65 -1.95
N ALA A 109 -16.78 -17.50 -3.17
CA ALA A 109 -16.10 -16.29 -3.62
C ALA A 109 -17.02 -15.06 -3.55
N ILE A 110 -18.25 -15.15 -4.06
CA ILE A 110 -19.22 -14.04 -4.03
C ILE A 110 -19.62 -13.68 -2.59
N ARG A 111 -19.77 -14.65 -1.70
CA ARG A 111 -20.16 -14.41 -0.29
C ARG A 111 -19.01 -13.87 0.56
N THR A 112 -17.77 -14.07 0.14
CA THR A 112 -16.58 -13.64 0.90
C THR A 112 -16.19 -12.22 0.50
N ARG A 113 -16.77 -11.22 1.19
CA ARG A 113 -16.59 -9.80 0.86
C ARG A 113 -15.13 -9.32 0.88
N SER A 114 -14.27 -9.91 1.71
CA SER A 114 -12.85 -9.54 1.80
C SER A 114 -12.06 -9.83 0.52
N LEU A 115 -12.53 -10.76 -0.33
CA LEU A 115 -11.91 -11.02 -1.63
C LEU A 115 -12.05 -9.84 -2.60
N TRP A 116 -13.07 -9.00 -2.37
CA TRP A 116 -13.44 -7.88 -3.23
C TRP A 116 -12.95 -6.53 -2.67
N SER A 117 -12.16 -6.53 -1.59
CA SER A 117 -11.81 -5.29 -0.87
C SER A 117 -10.67 -4.49 -1.49
N ARG A 118 -9.95 -5.03 -2.48
CA ARG A 118 -8.94 -4.28 -3.25
C ARG A 118 -9.47 -4.02 -4.66
N VAL A 119 -9.32 -2.80 -5.13
CA VAL A 119 -9.63 -2.41 -6.50
C VAL A 119 -8.42 -1.69 -7.05
N ALA A 120 -7.80 -2.26 -8.09
CA ALA A 120 -6.67 -1.65 -8.76
C ALA A 120 -7.03 -1.38 -10.23
N VAL A 121 -6.82 -0.14 -10.64
CA VAL A 121 -7.08 0.37 -11.99
C VAL A 121 -5.83 1.12 -12.44
N VAL A 122 -4.99 0.44 -13.21
CA VAL A 122 -3.74 1.02 -13.71
C VAL A 122 -3.79 1.08 -15.24
N PHE A 123 -3.63 2.28 -15.78
CA PHE A 123 -3.56 2.50 -17.22
C PHE A 123 -2.09 2.43 -17.67
N PHE A 124 -1.62 1.27 -18.11
CA PHE A 124 -0.24 1.10 -18.60
C PHE A 124 -0.03 1.75 -19.98
N GLU A 125 1.18 2.28 -20.23
CA GLU A 125 1.54 3.00 -21.46
C GLU A 125 1.59 2.09 -22.70
N GLU A 126 2.06 0.85 -22.55
CA GLU A 126 2.31 -0.09 -23.66
C GLU A 126 1.14 -1.04 -23.93
N ALA A 127 0.19 -1.16 -22.99
CA ALA A 127 -1.03 -1.90 -23.23
C ALA A 127 -1.90 -1.05 -24.16
N GLY A 128 -2.06 -1.49 -25.41
CA GLY A 128 -2.87 -0.81 -26.43
C GLY A 128 -4.34 -0.57 -26.02
N SER A 129 -5.22 -0.31 -27.00
CA SER A 129 -6.64 0.07 -26.80
C SER A 129 -7.55 -0.99 -26.14
N LYS A 130 -7.12 -1.68 -25.08
CA LYS A 130 -7.98 -2.51 -24.23
C LYS A 130 -8.98 -1.60 -23.51
N VAL A 131 -10.25 -1.78 -23.84
CA VAL A 131 -11.38 -1.14 -23.15
C VAL A 131 -11.41 -1.68 -21.72
N TYR A 132 -11.43 -0.78 -20.74
CA TYR A 132 -11.56 -1.16 -19.33
C TYR A 132 -12.96 -1.75 -19.08
N PRO A 133 -13.10 -2.96 -18.49
CA PRO A 133 -14.40 -3.62 -18.39
C PRO A 133 -15.25 -3.02 -17.25
N LEU A 134 -15.92 -1.89 -17.54
CA LEU A 134 -16.73 -1.14 -16.57
C LEU A 134 -17.80 -1.97 -15.86
N SER A 135 -18.44 -2.92 -16.56
CA SER A 135 -19.45 -3.79 -15.97
C SER A 135 -18.86 -4.74 -14.91
N LEU A 136 -17.65 -5.22 -15.15
CA LEU A 136 -16.90 -6.05 -14.21
C LEU A 136 -16.48 -5.20 -13.01
N LEU A 137 -16.15 -3.92 -13.22
CA LEU A 137 -15.77 -2.99 -12.16
C LEU A 137 -16.96 -2.67 -11.26
N ALA A 138 -18.10 -2.32 -11.86
CA ALA A 138 -19.35 -2.09 -11.13
C ALA A 138 -19.72 -3.30 -10.25
N LEU A 139 -19.67 -4.51 -10.82
CA LEU A 139 -19.98 -5.73 -10.09
C LEU A 139 -18.95 -6.05 -8.98
N HIS A 140 -17.70 -5.64 -9.13
CA HIS A 140 -16.69 -5.73 -8.06
C HIS A 140 -17.05 -4.79 -6.90
N LEU A 141 -17.40 -3.54 -7.21
CA LEU A 141 -17.76 -2.50 -6.25
C LEU A 141 -19.06 -2.82 -5.49
N GLU A 142 -19.99 -3.55 -6.11
CA GLU A 142 -21.20 -4.06 -5.45
C GLU A 142 -20.90 -5.13 -4.39
N ARG A 143 -19.85 -5.93 -4.59
CA ARG A 143 -19.52 -7.07 -3.71
C ARG A 143 -18.68 -6.68 -2.50
N GLY A 144 -17.83 -5.66 -2.65
CA GLY A 144 -16.98 -5.18 -1.56
C GLY A 144 -17.75 -4.39 -0.49
N ALA A 145 -17.35 -4.57 0.77
CA ALA A 145 -17.85 -3.79 1.89
C ALA A 145 -17.03 -2.51 2.15
N SER A 146 -15.74 -2.58 1.89
CA SER A 146 -14.75 -1.51 2.07
C SER A 146 -13.64 -1.68 1.04
N PHE A 147 -13.03 -0.58 0.59
CA PHE A 147 -12.06 -0.61 -0.49
C PHE A 147 -10.71 0.02 -0.14
N THR A 148 -9.64 -0.72 -0.43
CA THR A 148 -8.35 -0.15 -0.81
C THR A 148 -8.39 0.10 -2.32
N VAL A 149 -8.32 1.36 -2.72
CA VAL A 149 -8.37 1.80 -4.12
C VAL A 149 -6.98 2.22 -4.57
N ASP A 150 -6.55 1.68 -5.71
CA ASP A 150 -5.32 2.01 -6.41
C ASP A 150 -5.70 2.45 -7.82
N PHE A 151 -5.50 3.72 -8.15
CA PHE A 151 -5.91 4.31 -9.43
C PHE A 151 -4.76 5.12 -10.04
N GLN A 152 -4.29 4.71 -11.20
CA GLN A 152 -3.14 5.31 -11.87
C GLN A 152 -3.49 5.63 -13.32
N THR A 153 -3.48 6.90 -13.66
CA THR A 153 -3.73 7.37 -15.03
C THR A 153 -2.50 7.22 -15.92
N SER A 154 -2.69 7.33 -17.24
CA SER A 154 -1.60 7.43 -18.21
C SER A 154 -1.80 8.60 -19.17
N HIS A 155 -0.70 9.32 -19.43
CA HIS A 155 -0.64 10.43 -20.38
C HIS A 155 -0.75 9.98 -21.84
N THR A 156 -0.43 8.72 -22.15
CA THR A 156 -0.50 8.18 -23.50
C THR A 156 -1.91 7.72 -23.88
N ARG A 157 -2.85 7.73 -22.94
CA ARG A 157 -4.25 7.35 -23.16
C ARG A 157 -5.19 8.56 -23.21
N PRO A 158 -6.29 8.49 -23.98
CA PRO A 158 -7.32 9.51 -23.95
C PRO A 158 -7.87 9.75 -22.53
N PRO A 159 -8.25 10.99 -22.17
CA PRO A 159 -8.69 11.29 -20.83
C PRO A 159 -10.09 10.75 -20.51
N GLU A 160 -10.99 10.74 -21.50
CA GLU A 160 -12.40 10.40 -21.29
C GLU A 160 -12.60 9.00 -20.67
N PRO A 161 -12.01 7.89 -21.18
CA PRO A 161 -12.22 6.57 -20.59
C PRO A 161 -11.68 6.46 -19.15
N GLN A 162 -10.58 7.15 -18.85
CA GLN A 162 -9.98 7.17 -17.52
C GLN A 162 -10.87 7.91 -16.53
N GLN A 163 -11.45 9.05 -16.95
CA GLN A 163 -12.41 9.81 -16.18
C GLN A 163 -13.67 8.98 -15.87
N HIS A 164 -14.23 8.27 -16.85
CA HIS A 164 -15.39 7.40 -16.62
C HIS A 164 -15.12 6.31 -15.60
N VAL A 165 -13.91 5.74 -15.59
CA VAL A 165 -13.51 4.75 -14.58
C VAL A 165 -13.38 5.39 -13.20
N PHE A 166 -12.74 6.55 -13.10
CA PHE A 166 -12.64 7.29 -11.84
C PHE A 166 -14.01 7.66 -11.27
N ASP A 167 -14.92 8.17 -12.12
CA ASP A 167 -16.28 8.52 -11.73
C ASP A 167 -17.05 7.31 -11.20
N LEU A 168 -16.89 6.14 -11.85
CA LEU A 168 -17.50 4.88 -11.39
C LEU A 168 -16.93 4.43 -10.03
N LEU A 169 -15.62 4.53 -9.82
CA LEU A 169 -15.01 4.26 -8.51
C LEU A 169 -15.57 5.22 -7.44
N ALA A 170 -15.63 6.51 -7.77
CA ALA A 170 -16.02 7.56 -6.84
C ALA A 170 -17.49 7.45 -6.41
N GLN A 171 -18.35 6.74 -7.15
CA GLN A 171 -19.73 6.44 -6.71
C GLN A 171 -19.78 5.61 -5.42
N HIS A 172 -18.69 4.94 -5.06
CA HIS A 172 -18.55 4.14 -3.84
C HIS A 172 -17.48 4.69 -2.88
N ALA A 173 -17.16 5.99 -3.00
CA ALA A 173 -16.14 6.65 -2.20
C ALA A 173 -16.38 6.55 -0.68
N GLU A 174 -17.64 6.37 -0.26
CA GLU A 174 -18.01 6.22 1.15
C GLU A 174 -17.45 4.96 1.80
N LYS A 175 -17.09 3.97 0.98
CA LYS A 175 -16.50 2.70 1.41
C LYS A 175 -14.97 2.70 1.32
N TRP A 176 -14.34 3.76 0.82
CA TRP A 176 -12.90 3.81 0.66
C TRP A 176 -12.22 3.94 2.03
N THR A 177 -11.28 3.04 2.32
CA THR A 177 -10.47 3.04 3.54
C THR A 177 -9.04 3.46 3.27
N GLU A 178 -8.52 3.13 2.09
CA GLU A 178 -7.18 3.49 1.64
C GLU A 178 -7.25 3.91 0.18
N LEU A 179 -6.54 4.97 -0.18
CA LEU A 179 -6.52 5.53 -1.52
C LEU A 179 -5.08 5.77 -1.97
N PHE A 180 -4.70 5.14 -3.08
CA PHE A 180 -3.42 5.33 -3.75
C PHE A 180 -3.74 5.84 -5.15
N ILE A 181 -3.35 7.07 -5.43
CA ILE A 181 -3.66 7.72 -6.70
C ILE A 181 -2.38 8.30 -7.30
N VAL A 182 -2.17 8.02 -8.59
CA VAL A 182 -1.19 8.69 -9.45
C VAL A 182 -1.94 9.33 -10.63
N LEU A 183 -2.02 10.66 -10.67
CA LEU A 183 -2.76 11.40 -11.71
C LEU A 183 -1.85 12.14 -12.67
N ALA A 184 -2.23 12.13 -13.94
CA ALA A 184 -1.85 13.17 -14.87
C ALA A 184 -2.59 14.47 -14.48
N VAL A 185 -1.91 15.61 -14.59
CA VAL A 185 -2.44 16.90 -14.11
C VAL A 185 -3.86 17.25 -14.58
N PRO A 186 -4.31 16.95 -15.81
CA PRO A 186 -5.70 17.20 -16.24
C PRO A 186 -6.78 16.55 -15.37
N PHE A 187 -6.45 15.49 -14.62
CA PHE A 187 -7.39 14.79 -13.74
C PHE A 187 -7.38 15.31 -12.30
N VAL A 188 -6.41 16.14 -11.90
CA VAL A 188 -6.31 16.69 -10.54
C VAL A 188 -7.61 17.39 -10.11
N PRO A 189 -8.27 18.21 -10.96
CA PRO A 189 -9.56 18.81 -10.60
C PRO A 189 -10.68 17.79 -10.30
N ALA A 190 -10.62 16.57 -10.83
CA ALA A 190 -11.62 15.54 -10.58
C ALA A 190 -11.63 15.08 -9.11
N LEU A 191 -10.52 15.27 -8.38
CA LEU A 191 -10.45 14.97 -6.96
C LEU A 191 -11.45 15.78 -6.14
N GLU A 192 -11.79 17.00 -6.55
CA GLU A 192 -12.76 17.85 -5.83
C GLU A 192 -14.12 17.16 -5.73
N ALA A 193 -14.46 16.29 -6.68
CA ALA A 193 -15.67 15.50 -6.61
C ALA A 193 -15.74 14.65 -5.32
N LEU A 194 -14.61 14.24 -4.74
CA LEU A 194 -14.56 13.39 -3.53
C LEU A 194 -14.98 14.13 -2.25
N ARG A 195 -15.06 15.46 -2.28
CA ARG A 195 -15.38 16.27 -1.10
C ARG A 195 -16.70 15.82 -0.46
N GLY A 196 -16.68 15.61 0.85
CA GLY A 196 -17.83 15.14 1.61
C GLY A 196 -18.26 13.69 1.33
N ARG A 197 -17.53 12.93 0.51
CA ARG A 197 -17.88 11.55 0.11
C ARG A 197 -16.92 10.47 0.60
N ILE A 198 -15.87 10.83 1.33
CA ILE A 198 -14.81 9.90 1.81
C ILE A 198 -14.72 9.79 3.35
N PRO A 199 -15.83 9.55 4.08
CA PRO A 199 -15.83 9.54 5.55
C PRO A 199 -14.97 8.44 6.19
N ALA A 200 -14.78 7.30 5.52
CA ALA A 200 -14.04 6.15 6.02
C ALA A 200 -12.55 6.16 5.64
N LEU A 201 -12.09 7.16 4.88
CA LEU A 201 -10.73 7.17 4.35
C LEU A 201 -9.72 7.41 5.46
N ARG A 202 -8.82 6.44 5.66
CA ARG A 202 -7.79 6.46 6.71
C ARG A 202 -6.40 6.80 6.18
N LYS A 203 -6.11 6.36 4.96
CA LYS A 203 -4.80 6.52 4.32
C LYS A 203 -4.98 7.05 2.92
N ILE A 204 -4.21 8.09 2.59
CA ILE A 204 -4.12 8.60 1.22
C ILE A 204 -2.65 8.73 0.81
N ARG A 205 -2.37 8.29 -0.41
CA ARG A 205 -1.17 8.59 -1.17
C ARG A 205 -1.62 9.22 -2.47
N LEU A 206 -1.27 10.47 -2.67
CA LEU A 206 -1.63 11.23 -3.84
C LEU A 206 -0.36 11.75 -4.48
N GLU A 207 -0.17 11.39 -5.75
CA GLU A 207 0.95 11.82 -6.56
C GLU A 207 0.38 12.31 -7.89
N TRP A 208 0.96 13.38 -8.43
CA TRP A 208 0.70 13.78 -9.78
C TRP A 208 1.98 14.30 -10.42
N SER A 209 2.14 13.98 -11.70
CA SER A 209 3.29 14.41 -12.49
C SER A 209 2.85 14.94 -13.85
N GLY A 210 3.66 15.82 -14.41
CA GLY A 210 3.48 16.39 -15.75
C GLY A 210 3.34 17.91 -15.76
N PRO A 211 3.55 18.53 -16.95
CA PRO A 211 3.50 19.98 -17.10
C PRO A 211 2.08 20.49 -16.82
N HIS A 212 1.97 21.53 -15.99
CA HIS A 212 0.69 22.05 -15.53
C HIS A 212 -0.20 22.54 -16.70
N PRO A 213 -1.54 22.32 -16.65
CA PRO A 213 -2.52 22.98 -17.50
C PRO A 213 -2.68 24.50 -17.25
N SER A 214 -1.92 25.12 -16.35
CA SER A 214 -2.19 26.49 -15.88
C SER A 214 -1.56 27.46 -16.84
N SER A 215 -2.43 28.05 -17.65
CA SER A 215 -2.37 29.49 -17.75
C SER A 215 -2.28 30.07 -16.31
N PRO A 216 -1.37 31.01 -16.00
CA PRO A 216 -1.19 31.63 -14.68
C PRO A 216 -2.43 32.34 -14.10
N GLU A 217 -3.58 32.26 -14.77
CA GLU A 217 -4.80 32.99 -14.44
C GLU A 217 -5.71 32.28 -13.43
N LYS A 218 -5.48 31.01 -13.06
CA LYS A 218 -6.33 30.34 -12.05
C LYS A 218 -5.62 29.23 -11.26
N PRO A 219 -5.23 29.47 -9.99
CA PRO A 219 -4.64 28.43 -9.15
C PRO A 219 -5.65 27.32 -8.86
N LEU A 220 -5.19 26.08 -8.88
CA LEU A 220 -5.96 24.91 -8.45
C LEU A 220 -6.16 24.98 -6.93
N PHE A 221 -7.40 24.85 -6.47
CA PHE A 221 -7.74 24.75 -5.05
C PHE A 221 -8.59 23.51 -4.83
N LEU A 222 -8.07 22.54 -4.09
CA LEU A 222 -8.76 21.29 -3.78
C LEU A 222 -9.11 21.27 -2.30
N ARG A 223 -10.35 20.90 -1.97
CA ARG A 223 -10.88 20.70 -0.61
C ARG A 223 -11.38 19.29 -0.39
N CYS A 224 -11.05 18.38 -1.29
CA CYS A 224 -11.54 17.01 -1.29
C CYS A 224 -11.29 16.26 0.03
N LEU A 225 -10.22 16.59 0.77
CA LEU A 225 -9.83 15.95 2.03
C LEU A 225 -10.28 16.70 3.29
N GLU A 226 -10.88 17.89 3.16
CA GLU A 226 -11.30 18.74 4.30
C GLU A 226 -12.31 17.98 5.19
N ASP A 227 -13.23 17.25 4.55
CA ASP A 227 -14.32 16.50 5.19
C ASP A 227 -14.00 15.00 5.38
N ALA A 228 -12.72 14.63 5.51
CA ALA A 228 -12.27 13.25 5.76
C ALA A 228 -11.93 13.01 7.25
N PRO A 229 -12.91 12.69 8.13
CA PRO A 229 -12.70 12.63 9.58
C PRO A 229 -11.83 11.46 10.05
N SER A 230 -11.75 10.38 9.27
CA SER A 230 -11.01 9.17 9.63
C SER A 230 -9.53 9.21 9.21
N LEU A 231 -9.10 10.31 8.57
CA LEU A 231 -7.79 10.41 7.96
C LEU A 231 -6.68 10.38 9.01
N SER A 232 -5.72 9.48 8.82
CA SER A 232 -4.66 9.19 9.79
C SER A 232 -3.25 9.14 9.17
N GLU A 233 -3.17 8.83 7.88
CA GLU A 233 -1.92 8.78 7.11
C GLU A 233 -2.09 9.57 5.81
N VAL A 234 -1.26 10.59 5.58
CA VAL A 234 -1.34 11.45 4.39
C VAL A 234 0.01 11.56 3.71
N ARG A 235 0.11 11.09 2.46
CA ARG A 235 1.24 11.37 1.56
C ARG A 235 0.73 12.17 0.38
N ILE A 236 1.26 13.36 0.15
CA ILE A 236 1.01 14.14 -1.05
C ILE A 236 2.38 14.55 -1.61
N LEU A 237 2.73 14.05 -2.79
CA LEU A 237 3.96 14.42 -3.50
C LEU A 237 3.59 15.21 -4.75
N ASN A 238 4.31 16.29 -4.98
CA ASN A 238 3.97 17.26 -6.00
C ASN A 238 5.23 17.91 -6.58
N ASP A 239 5.76 17.27 -7.62
CA ASP A 239 7.10 17.52 -8.13
C ASP A 239 7.26 18.85 -8.90
N GLU A 240 6.17 19.56 -9.23
CA GLU A 240 6.21 20.71 -10.17
C GLU A 240 5.64 22.03 -9.60
N GLU A 241 4.45 22.04 -8.96
CA GLU A 241 3.85 23.29 -8.44
C GLU A 241 2.94 23.03 -7.25
N LEU A 242 3.20 23.65 -6.09
CA LEU A 242 2.41 23.49 -4.86
C LEU A 242 0.91 23.73 -5.07
N VAL A 243 0.10 22.67 -4.94
CA VAL A 243 -1.36 22.74 -4.78
C VAL A 243 -1.70 22.54 -3.30
N PRO A 244 -2.19 23.56 -2.59
CA PRO A 244 -2.64 23.40 -1.22
C PRO A 244 -3.87 22.48 -1.15
N ILE A 245 -3.74 21.38 -0.42
CA ILE A 245 -4.86 20.47 -0.12
C ILE A 245 -5.05 20.45 1.39
N PRO A 246 -6.02 21.19 1.95
CA PRO A 246 -6.34 21.12 3.36
C PRO A 246 -6.96 19.75 3.66
N PHE A 247 -6.57 19.20 4.80
CA PHE A 247 -7.10 17.94 5.32
C PHE A 247 -7.22 17.99 6.83
N ASN A 248 -8.08 17.14 7.37
CA ASN A 248 -8.25 17.04 8.81
C ASN A 248 -7.00 16.44 9.49
N THR A 249 -6.45 17.17 10.45
CA THR A 249 -5.23 16.80 11.18
C THR A 249 -5.49 16.15 12.55
N ILE A 250 -6.75 16.10 13.01
CA ILE A 250 -7.08 15.71 14.40
C ILE A 250 -6.68 14.26 14.74
N ASN A 251 -6.81 13.36 13.76
CA ASN A 251 -6.49 11.93 13.85
C ASN A 251 -5.18 11.58 13.13
N LEU A 252 -4.43 12.58 12.66
CA LEU A 252 -3.22 12.39 11.89
C LEU A 252 -2.11 11.79 12.77
N THR A 253 -1.58 10.66 12.32
CA THR A 253 -0.47 9.93 12.97
C THR A 253 0.79 9.94 12.12
N TRP A 254 0.63 10.08 10.80
CA TRP A 254 1.72 10.07 9.83
C TRP A 254 1.42 11.06 8.70
N TYR A 255 2.40 11.89 8.32
CA TYR A 255 2.31 12.61 7.05
C TYR A 255 3.65 12.78 6.32
N CYS A 256 3.57 12.96 5.00
CA CYS A 256 4.65 13.36 4.11
C CYS A 256 4.08 14.31 3.05
N LEU A 257 4.69 15.49 2.92
CA LEU A 257 4.20 16.51 2.01
C LEU A 257 5.34 17.42 1.55
N ASP A 258 5.27 17.84 0.29
CA ASP A 258 6.12 18.89 -0.27
C ASP A 258 5.38 20.23 -0.09
N ALA A 259 5.83 21.05 0.87
CA ALA A 259 5.09 22.25 1.26
C ALA A 259 5.95 23.39 1.85
N PRO A 260 5.37 24.61 1.90
CA PRO A 260 5.92 25.70 2.68
C PRO A 260 5.96 25.36 4.16
N TRP A 261 6.90 25.97 4.88
CA TRP A 261 7.09 25.73 6.30
C TRP A 261 5.88 26.20 7.08
N ARG A 262 5.23 27.27 6.63
CA ARG A 262 3.94 27.73 7.15
C ARG A 262 2.92 26.59 7.19
N THR A 263 2.75 25.87 6.08
CA THR A 263 1.80 24.74 5.99
C THR A 263 2.19 23.61 6.94
N HIS A 264 3.47 23.27 7.01
CA HIS A 264 3.96 22.28 7.98
C HIS A 264 3.72 22.72 9.43
N ALA A 265 4.00 23.98 9.76
CA ALA A 265 3.81 24.54 11.09
C ALA A 265 2.32 24.48 11.51
N GLU A 266 1.41 24.83 10.60
CA GLU A 266 -0.03 24.71 10.81
C GLU A 266 -0.43 23.26 11.11
N ILE A 267 0.03 22.29 10.29
CA ILE A 267 -0.24 20.86 10.51
C ILE A 267 0.31 20.38 11.86
N LEU A 268 1.59 20.69 12.16
CA LEU A 268 2.26 20.27 13.39
C LEU A 268 1.57 20.85 14.64
N SER A 269 1.07 22.09 14.55
CA SER A 269 0.32 22.72 15.63
C SER A 269 -1.07 22.11 15.85
N ALA A 270 -1.68 21.57 14.79
CA ALA A 270 -3.05 21.06 14.79
C ALA A 270 -3.16 19.53 14.92
N ALA A 271 -2.04 18.79 14.90
CA ALA A 271 -2.00 17.32 14.92
C ALA A 271 -1.50 16.76 16.28
N PRO A 272 -2.37 16.62 17.30
CA PRO A 272 -1.95 16.21 18.66
C PRO A 272 -1.50 14.74 18.76
N SER A 273 -1.95 13.90 17.81
CA SER A 273 -1.65 12.45 17.78
C SER A 273 -0.52 12.09 16.82
N LEU A 274 0.17 13.08 16.26
CA LEU A 274 1.19 12.87 15.25
C LEU A 274 2.40 12.11 15.81
N GLU A 275 2.73 10.98 15.20
CA GLU A 275 3.86 10.13 15.59
C GLU A 275 5.02 10.23 14.61
N THR A 276 4.74 10.48 13.34
CA THR A 276 5.76 10.52 12.28
C THR A 276 5.49 11.67 11.31
N ALA A 277 6.49 12.51 11.09
CA ALA A 277 6.40 13.65 10.17
C ALA A 277 7.55 13.60 9.16
N TYR A 278 7.22 13.75 7.87
CA TYR A 278 8.17 14.01 6.81
C TYR A 278 7.94 15.42 6.29
N ILE A 279 8.87 16.30 6.63
CA ILE A 279 8.83 17.73 6.31
C ILE A 279 9.78 17.95 5.14
N HIS A 280 9.21 17.95 3.94
CA HIS A 280 9.94 18.29 2.73
C HIS A 280 9.59 19.71 2.31
N VAL A 281 10.59 20.55 2.46
CA VAL A 281 10.60 21.95 2.07
C VAL A 281 11.43 22.04 0.80
N ASP A 282 10.76 22.34 -0.32
CA ASP A 282 11.43 22.59 -1.60
C ASP A 282 12.21 23.91 -1.54
N PHE A 283 13.43 23.88 -2.06
CA PHE A 283 14.39 24.98 -2.01
C PHE A 283 14.26 25.95 -3.19
N ASP A 284 13.25 25.81 -4.07
CA ASP A 284 13.15 26.68 -5.24
C ASP A 284 13.16 28.17 -4.85
N SER A 285 14.14 28.87 -5.42
CA SER A 285 14.53 30.27 -5.19
C SER A 285 13.43 31.32 -5.36
N ASN A 286 12.24 30.91 -5.81
CA ASN A 286 11.06 31.75 -5.96
C ASN A 286 10.22 31.87 -4.66
N TRP A 287 10.55 31.11 -3.62
CA TRP A 287 9.76 31.06 -2.40
C TRP A 287 10.27 32.07 -1.36
N PRO A 288 9.36 32.85 -0.73
CA PRO A 288 9.76 33.89 0.19
C PRO A 288 10.55 33.31 1.37
N ASP A 289 11.55 34.08 1.79
CA ASP A 289 12.51 33.79 2.85
C ASP A 289 11.85 33.04 4.03
N TRP A 290 12.18 31.76 4.19
CA TRP A 290 11.55 30.83 5.14
C TRP A 290 11.67 31.28 6.61
N THR A 291 12.55 32.26 6.86
CA THR A 291 12.88 32.86 8.15
C THR A 291 11.80 33.80 8.71
N GLU A 292 10.90 34.34 7.90
CA GLU A 292 9.96 35.39 8.36
C GLU A 292 8.68 34.87 9.02
N LEU A 293 8.35 33.56 8.97
CA LEU A 293 6.96 33.15 9.09
C LEU A 293 6.54 32.44 10.39
N VAL A 294 7.45 31.97 11.26
CA VAL A 294 7.07 31.40 12.58
C VAL A 294 8.15 31.64 13.63
N GLN A 295 7.93 32.61 14.53
CA GLN A 295 8.84 32.87 15.66
C GLN A 295 8.64 31.93 16.86
N GLU A 296 7.53 31.20 16.91
CA GLU A 296 7.18 30.36 18.06
C GLU A 296 7.62 28.90 17.89
N THR A 297 8.11 28.32 18.98
CA THR A 297 8.48 26.90 19.02
C THR A 297 7.21 26.03 19.16
N ILE A 298 7.01 25.11 18.23
CA ILE A 298 5.86 24.21 18.15
C ILE A 298 6.11 22.96 19.01
N LEU A 299 5.18 22.66 19.91
CA LEU A 299 5.20 21.42 20.69
C LEU A 299 4.48 20.30 19.95
N VAL A 300 5.21 19.22 19.63
CA VAL A 300 4.68 18.02 18.98
C VAL A 300 4.83 16.84 19.94
N PRO A 301 3.87 16.62 20.85
CA PRO A 301 4.09 15.83 22.07
C PRO A 301 4.26 14.33 21.84
N ARG A 302 3.75 13.80 20.72
CA ARG A 302 3.79 12.37 20.37
C ARG A 302 4.75 12.02 19.25
N LEU A 303 5.47 13.01 18.71
CA LEU A 303 6.36 12.81 17.59
C LEU A 303 7.51 11.89 17.99
N ARG A 304 7.61 10.75 17.31
CA ARG A 304 8.64 9.73 17.50
C ARG A 304 9.64 9.71 16.36
N ARG A 305 9.20 10.01 15.13
CA ARG A 305 10.03 9.97 13.92
C ARG A 305 9.88 11.27 13.14
N LEU A 306 11.01 11.87 12.78
CA LEU A 306 11.04 13.15 12.07
C LEU A 306 12.02 13.07 10.90
N PHE A 307 11.54 13.40 9.71
CA PHE A 307 12.38 13.72 8.56
C PHE A 307 12.28 15.21 8.27
N VAL A 308 13.42 15.87 8.00
CA VAL A 308 13.48 17.26 7.56
C VAL A 308 14.44 17.41 6.38
N SER A 309 14.04 18.17 5.36
CA SER A 309 14.95 18.56 4.27
C SER A 309 15.87 19.73 4.66
N VAL A 310 15.45 20.59 5.60
CA VAL A 310 16.22 21.74 6.10
C VAL A 310 16.51 21.61 7.60
N PRO A 311 17.77 21.64 8.04
CA PRO A 311 18.10 21.49 9.46
C PRO A 311 17.58 22.62 10.36
N GLY A 312 17.47 23.86 9.86
CA GLY A 312 16.93 25.01 10.62
C GLY A 312 15.50 24.81 11.13
N ILE A 313 14.72 23.93 10.49
CA ILE A 313 13.36 23.56 10.94
C ILE A 313 13.37 23.01 12.36
N LEU A 314 14.43 22.30 12.76
CA LEU A 314 14.55 21.71 14.09
C LEU A 314 14.48 22.78 15.19
N ASP A 315 14.95 24.02 14.92
CA ASP A 315 14.93 25.13 15.87
C ASP A 315 13.53 25.58 16.28
N HIS A 316 12.54 25.26 15.47
CA HIS A 316 11.14 25.61 15.71
C HIS A 316 10.36 24.49 16.39
N LEU A 317 11.00 23.38 16.81
CA LEU A 317 10.31 22.21 17.34
C LEU A 317 10.68 21.88 18.80
N ARG A 318 9.69 21.33 19.51
CA ARG A 318 9.83 20.57 20.75
C ARG A 318 9.15 19.21 20.58
N ALA A 319 9.93 18.13 20.67
CA ALA A 319 9.48 16.76 20.48
C ALA A 319 10.07 15.88 21.59
N PRO A 320 9.42 15.79 22.77
CA PRO A 320 9.99 15.10 23.94
C PRO A 320 10.09 13.58 23.78
N LEU A 321 9.33 12.99 22.83
CA LEU A 321 9.32 11.55 22.55
C LEU A 321 10.07 11.19 21.26
N LEU A 322 10.92 12.10 20.75
CA LEU A 322 11.65 11.86 19.51
C LEU A 322 12.68 10.74 19.69
N GLU A 323 12.58 9.70 18.86
CA GLU A 323 13.43 8.51 18.89
C GLU A 323 14.13 8.25 17.55
N GLY A 324 13.59 8.77 16.45
CA GLY A 324 14.15 8.57 15.11
C GLY A 324 14.24 9.89 14.35
N VAL A 325 15.39 10.14 13.73
CA VAL A 325 15.59 11.29 12.85
C VAL A 325 16.09 10.84 11.47
N ALA A 326 15.69 11.60 10.46
CA ALA A 326 16.10 11.37 9.09
C ALA A 326 16.42 12.72 8.42
N PHE A 327 17.54 12.77 7.71
CA PHE A 327 18.02 13.98 7.04
C PHE A 327 18.33 13.72 5.57
N LEU A 328 18.07 14.72 4.74
CA LEU A 328 18.56 14.80 3.38
C LEU A 328 19.90 15.55 3.39
N THR A 329 20.99 14.86 3.05
CA THR A 329 22.36 15.36 3.19
C THR A 329 22.84 15.92 1.85
N HIS A 330 22.81 17.24 1.70
CA HIS A 330 23.43 17.98 0.61
C HIS A 330 24.64 18.79 1.13
N GLY A 331 25.64 18.14 1.71
CA GLY A 331 26.80 18.84 2.30
C GLY A 331 27.40 18.13 3.50
N ASP A 332 28.04 18.88 4.39
CA ASP A 332 28.63 18.33 5.62
C ASP A 332 27.54 17.98 6.63
N GLU A 333 27.40 16.70 6.94
CA GLU A 333 26.37 16.21 7.85
C GLU A 333 26.60 16.71 9.28
N GLN A 334 27.81 17.14 9.62
CA GLN A 334 28.12 17.69 10.93
C GLN A 334 27.35 18.98 11.24
N GLU A 335 26.93 19.72 10.21
CA GLU A 335 26.13 20.94 10.38
C GLU A 335 24.77 20.67 11.01
N TYR A 336 24.25 19.44 10.91
CA TYR A 336 22.93 19.04 11.42
C TYR A 336 22.97 18.71 12.93
N ILE A 337 24.14 18.35 13.46
CA ILE A 337 24.32 17.93 14.86
C ILE A 337 23.96 19.03 15.86
N PRO A 338 24.38 20.30 15.69
CA PRO A 338 23.99 21.41 16.56
C PRO A 338 22.47 21.62 16.60
N TYR A 339 21.80 21.57 15.45
CA TYR A 339 20.34 21.77 15.37
C TYR A 339 19.57 20.66 16.11
N LEU A 340 19.99 19.40 15.94
CA LEU A 340 19.39 18.28 16.66
C LEU A 340 19.65 18.37 18.17
N SER A 341 20.87 18.73 18.57
CA SER A 341 21.21 18.91 19.99
C SER A 341 20.35 20.01 20.63
N SER A 342 20.21 21.15 19.95
CA SER A 342 19.36 22.27 20.34
C SER A 342 17.88 21.86 20.50
N LEU A 343 17.36 21.02 19.60
CA LEU A 343 16.01 20.45 19.71
C LEU A 343 15.85 19.57 20.94
N LEU A 344 16.80 18.67 21.20
CA LEU A 344 16.73 17.78 22.36
C LEU A 344 16.77 18.57 23.66
N ASP A 345 17.63 19.57 23.76
CA ASP A 345 17.72 20.46 24.92
C ASP A 345 16.39 21.19 25.17
N ARG A 346 15.80 21.80 24.13
CA ARG A 346 14.47 22.45 24.22
C ARG A 346 13.37 21.47 24.62
N SER A 347 13.49 20.21 24.20
CA SER A 347 12.52 19.14 24.46
C SER A 347 12.74 18.46 25.81
N ARG A 348 13.80 18.82 26.55
CA ARG A 348 14.26 18.12 27.77
C ARG A 348 14.50 16.63 27.53
N ALA A 349 14.92 16.29 26.31
CA ALA A 349 15.34 14.95 25.91
C ALA A 349 16.86 14.82 26.06
N THR A 350 17.36 13.60 25.99
CA THR A 350 18.81 13.32 26.09
C THR A 350 19.32 12.86 24.73
N SER A 351 20.61 13.04 24.44
CA SER A 351 21.21 12.51 23.21
C SER A 351 21.05 10.99 23.05
N SER A 352 20.86 10.26 24.15
CA SER A 352 20.54 8.82 24.16
C SER A 352 19.09 8.48 23.83
N SER A 353 18.18 9.46 23.70
CA SER A 353 16.79 9.19 23.29
C SER A 353 16.66 8.84 21.82
N ILE A 354 17.59 9.33 20.99
CA ILE A 354 17.65 9.02 19.56
C ILE A 354 18.20 7.60 19.39
N LYS A 355 17.36 6.71 18.86
CA LYS A 355 17.64 5.29 18.62
C LYS A 355 17.84 4.98 17.14
N SER A 356 17.23 5.77 16.25
CA SER A 356 17.32 5.57 14.80
C SER A 356 17.80 6.81 14.08
N LEU A 357 18.77 6.63 13.18
CA LEU A 357 19.28 7.68 12.29
C LEU A 357 19.16 7.22 10.84
N ARG A 358 18.60 8.07 9.98
CA ARG A 358 18.61 7.88 8.54
C ARG A 358 19.27 9.05 7.84
N LEU A 359 20.21 8.77 6.95
CA LEU A 359 20.85 9.78 6.12
C LEU A 359 20.60 9.40 4.66
N ALA A 360 19.97 10.29 3.90
CA ALA A 360 19.72 10.15 2.47
C ALA A 360 20.55 11.18 1.71
N GLY A 361 21.20 10.80 0.60
CA GLY A 361 22.06 11.69 -0.18
C GLY A 361 23.44 11.10 -0.40
N ALA A 362 24.49 11.80 0.04
CA ALA A 362 25.88 11.37 -0.07
C ALA A 362 26.58 11.27 1.30
N PRO A 363 26.09 10.42 2.23
CA PRO A 363 26.60 10.37 3.60
C PRO A 363 28.11 10.04 3.65
N THR A 364 28.87 10.76 4.46
CA THR A 364 30.32 10.63 4.62
C THR A 364 30.70 9.84 5.87
N GLN A 365 31.86 9.16 5.84
CA GLN A 365 32.36 8.46 7.03
C GLN A 365 32.60 9.40 8.23
N PRO A 366 33.22 10.59 8.07
CA PRO A 366 33.38 11.54 9.17
C PRO A 366 32.04 12.01 9.73
N GLY A 367 31.07 12.33 8.87
CA GLY A 367 29.73 12.75 9.29
C GLY A 367 28.99 11.67 10.08
N VAL A 368 28.97 10.43 9.57
CA VAL A 368 28.38 9.28 10.28
C VAL A 368 29.06 9.06 11.63
N ALA A 369 30.40 9.12 11.69
CA ALA A 369 31.14 8.97 12.94
C ALA A 369 30.80 10.08 13.95
N ALA A 370 30.70 11.33 13.50
CA ALA A 370 30.33 12.47 14.34
C ALA A 370 28.92 12.31 14.92
N PHE A 371 27.96 11.84 14.12
CA PHE A 371 26.60 11.55 14.59
C PHE A 371 26.57 10.46 15.66
N LEU A 372 27.25 9.33 15.42
CA LEU A 372 27.29 8.23 16.40
C LEU A 372 28.01 8.64 17.70
N ALA A 373 29.00 9.53 17.61
CA ALA A 373 29.67 10.08 18.78
C ALA A 373 28.77 11.06 19.56
N ALA A 374 28.04 11.93 18.87
CA ALA A 374 27.14 12.90 19.49
C ALA A 374 25.88 12.26 20.09
N PHE A 375 25.38 11.19 19.46
CA PHE A 375 24.12 10.51 19.82
C PHE A 375 24.37 9.02 20.09
N PRO A 376 24.92 8.67 21.27
CA PRO A 376 25.31 7.30 21.60
C PRO A 376 24.14 6.32 21.76
N GLY A 377 22.89 6.81 21.71
CA GLY A 377 21.68 5.98 21.77
C GLY A 377 21.33 5.27 20.46
N ILE A 378 21.97 5.64 19.34
CA ILE A 378 21.64 5.12 18.01
C ILE A 378 21.96 3.63 17.94
N LYS A 379 20.95 2.85 17.54
CA LYS A 379 21.02 1.40 17.31
C LYS A 379 20.71 1.02 15.87
N ASP A 380 19.85 1.81 15.21
CA ASP A 380 19.39 1.57 13.85
C ASP A 380 19.91 2.68 12.93
N LEU A 381 20.88 2.36 12.08
CA LEU A 381 21.44 3.28 11.09
C LEU A 381 21.03 2.86 9.68
N HIS A 382 20.36 3.74 8.95
CA HIS A 382 20.04 3.52 7.53
C HIS A 382 20.70 4.60 6.67
N LEU A 383 21.39 4.18 5.62
CA LEU A 383 22.06 5.06 4.67
C LEU A 383 21.45 4.84 3.30
N PHE A 384 20.90 5.91 2.72
CA PHE A 384 20.32 5.92 1.38
C PHE A 384 21.19 6.78 0.48
N PHE A 385 21.61 6.24 -0.66
CA PHE A 385 22.46 6.94 -1.62
C PHE A 385 21.61 7.32 -2.84
N ASP A 386 21.56 8.62 -3.18
CA ASP A 386 20.64 9.17 -4.20
C ASP A 386 20.88 8.60 -5.60
N THR A 387 22.09 8.16 -5.89
CA THR A 387 22.45 7.43 -7.10
C THR A 387 23.05 6.09 -6.73
N PRO A 388 22.80 5.01 -7.53
CA PRO A 388 23.65 3.84 -7.43
C PRO A 388 25.09 4.32 -7.64
N PRO A 389 26.05 3.96 -6.77
CA PRO A 389 27.42 4.44 -6.87
C PRO A 389 28.03 4.08 -8.23
N GLU A 390 28.02 5.05 -9.16
CA GLU A 390 28.52 4.90 -10.53
C GLU A 390 30.05 5.02 -10.58
N SER A 391 30.66 5.63 -9.56
CA SER A 391 32.09 5.86 -9.46
C SER A 391 32.78 4.95 -8.43
N THR A 392 34.08 4.70 -8.64
CA THR A 392 34.94 4.01 -7.66
C THR A 392 35.07 4.78 -6.34
N THR A 393 34.85 6.09 -6.36
CA THR A 393 34.93 7.01 -5.21
C THR A 393 33.74 6.81 -4.26
N ASP A 394 32.54 6.67 -4.79
CA ASP A 394 31.32 6.46 -3.98
C ASP A 394 31.38 5.11 -3.26
N TRP A 395 31.85 4.06 -3.95
CA TRP A 395 32.12 2.76 -3.33
C TRP A 395 33.27 2.81 -2.31
N ALA A 396 34.24 3.71 -2.45
CA ALA A 396 35.29 3.89 -1.44
C ALA A 396 34.72 4.51 -0.16
N GLN A 397 33.77 5.45 -0.28
CA GLN A 397 33.08 6.08 0.83
C GLN A 397 32.18 5.09 1.59
N VAL A 398 31.36 4.32 0.87
CA VAL A 398 30.56 3.22 1.45
C VAL A 398 31.46 2.21 2.19
N ARG A 399 32.56 1.78 1.56
CA ARG A 399 33.54 0.88 2.20
C ARG A 399 34.20 1.50 3.43
N GLY A 400 34.49 2.80 3.41
CA GLY A 400 35.03 3.55 4.54
C GLY A 400 34.07 3.53 5.73
N ILE A 401 32.78 3.79 5.48
CA ILE A 401 31.72 3.74 6.50
C ILE A 401 31.58 2.32 7.06
N MET A 402 31.45 1.31 6.20
CA MET A 402 31.32 -0.08 6.63
C MET A 402 32.52 -0.54 7.46
N LYS A 403 33.75 -0.19 7.03
CA LYS A 403 34.97 -0.51 7.79
C LYS A 403 34.94 0.14 9.17
N PHE A 404 34.58 1.42 9.25
CA PHE A 404 34.44 2.13 10.51
C PHE A 404 33.43 1.45 11.44
N LEU A 405 32.22 1.12 10.94
CA LEU A 405 31.18 0.43 11.70
C LEU A 405 31.63 -0.95 12.22
N MET A 406 32.32 -1.73 11.37
CA MET A 406 32.85 -3.04 11.78
C MET A 406 33.97 -2.94 12.83
N THR A 407 34.79 -1.90 12.79
CA THR A 407 35.89 -1.72 13.76
C THR A 407 35.48 -1.08 15.08
N SER A 408 34.34 -0.39 15.13
CA SER A 408 33.87 0.37 16.30
C SER A 408 33.00 -0.45 17.27
N GLY A 409 32.74 -1.74 16.99
CA GLY A 409 32.02 -2.64 17.90
C GLY A 409 30.50 -2.50 17.87
N SER A 410 29.94 -1.79 16.88
CA SER A 410 28.49 -1.76 16.63
C SER A 410 28.04 -3.07 15.99
N PRO A 411 26.89 -3.67 16.39
CA PRO A 411 26.43 -4.93 15.82
C PRO A 411 26.16 -4.77 14.31
N PRO A 412 26.31 -5.85 13.52
CA PRO A 412 26.11 -5.78 12.08
C PRO A 412 24.65 -5.42 11.76
N CYS A 413 24.44 -4.26 11.15
CA CYS A 413 23.15 -3.85 10.57
C CYS A 413 22.94 -4.60 9.25
N THR A 414 21.75 -5.18 9.06
CA THR A 414 21.27 -5.78 7.81
C THR A 414 20.72 -4.75 6.84
#